data_AF-A0AAE4B653-F1
#
_entry.id   AF-A0AAE4B653-F1
#
_cell.length_a   1.000
_cell.length_b   1.000
_cell.length_c   1.000
_cell.angle_alpha   90.00
_cell.angle_beta   90.00
_cell.angle_gamma   90.00
#
_symmetry.space_group_name_H-M   'P 1'
#
loop_
_entity.id
_entity.type
_entity.pdbx_description
1 polymer ?
#
loop_
_entity_poly.entity_id
_entity_poly.type
_entity_poly.pdbx_seq_one_letter_code
_entity_poly.pdbx_strand_id
1 'polypeptide(L)'
;MFTMQYDEKFIDAVANKIADRATEILTERLSSLNELPKILTRDEAMKVLRCGPTKMAELMARPDFPVNHEFGKKIPTAMLFKWIENNTRWVEDNTKYFKKGVTA
;
A
#
# COMPACT_ATOMS: atom_id res chain seq x y z
N MET A 1 -46.38 -25.57 1.27
CA MET A 1 -45.51 -24.43 0.89
C MET A 1 -45.27 -23.64 2.17
N PHE A 2 -44.04 -23.62 2.70
CA PHE A 2 -43.74 -22.93 3.97
C PHE A 2 -43.25 -21.51 3.65
N THR A 3 -44.01 -20.50 4.04
CA THR A 3 -43.62 -19.08 3.97
C THR A 3 -43.01 -18.68 5.31
N MET A 4 -41.70 -18.54 5.34
CA MET A 4 -40.95 -18.11 6.52
C MET A 4 -41.03 -16.57 6.62
N GLN A 5 -41.81 -16.05 7.58
CA GLN A 5 -41.82 -14.62 7.89
C GLN A 5 -40.66 -14.34 8.85
N TYR A 6 -39.59 -13.74 8.35
CA TYR A 6 -38.47 -13.32 9.19
C TYR A 6 -38.81 -11.97 9.84
N ASP A 7 -38.79 -11.92 11.17
CA ASP A 7 -38.96 -10.71 11.98
C ASP A 7 -37.81 -9.71 11.65
N GLU A 8 -38.13 -8.42 11.44
CA GLU A 8 -37.15 -7.37 11.14
C GLU A 8 -36.01 -7.33 12.16
N LYS A 9 -36.31 -7.59 13.44
CA LYS A 9 -35.28 -7.62 14.50
C LYS A 9 -34.29 -8.76 14.32
N PHE A 10 -34.74 -9.87 13.72
CA PHE A 10 -33.87 -10.99 13.39
C PHE A 10 -32.99 -10.68 12.18
N ILE A 11 -33.53 -10.02 11.15
CA ILE A 11 -32.75 -9.54 10.00
C ILE A 11 -31.64 -8.60 10.46
N ASP A 12 -31.94 -7.64 11.34
CA ASP A 12 -30.96 -6.69 11.87
C ASP A 12 -29.88 -7.36 12.72
N ALA A 13 -30.27 -8.31 13.59
CA ALA A 13 -29.32 -9.07 14.41
C ALA A 13 -28.40 -9.94 13.54
N VAL A 14 -28.93 -10.51 12.45
CA VAL A 14 -28.15 -11.29 11.48
C VAL A 14 -27.23 -10.38 10.68
N ALA A 15 -27.69 -9.20 10.24
CA ALA A 15 -26.88 -8.23 9.51
C ALA A 15 -25.69 -7.73 10.33
N ASN A 16 -25.92 -7.36 11.60
CA ASN A 16 -24.83 -6.94 12.50
C ASN A 16 -23.81 -8.07 12.70
N LYS A 17 -24.28 -9.30 12.93
CA LYS A 17 -23.40 -10.45 13.11
C LYS A 17 -22.62 -10.84 11.83
N ILE A 18 -23.19 -10.58 10.65
CA ILE A 18 -22.49 -10.74 9.37
C ILE A 18 -21.45 -9.63 9.19
N ALA A 19 -21.76 -8.38 9.56
CA ALA A 19 -20.84 -7.25 9.48
C ALA A 19 -19.63 -7.40 10.42
N ASP A 20 -19.87 -7.84 11.66
CA ASP A 20 -18.79 -8.11 12.63
C ASP A 20 -17.86 -9.21 12.11
N ARG A 21 -18.44 -10.30 11.62
CA ARG A 21 -17.66 -11.41 11.05
C ARG A 21 -16.94 -11.02 9.76
N ALA A 22 -17.52 -10.16 8.92
CA ALA A 22 -16.88 -9.64 7.73
C ALA A 22 -15.67 -8.75 8.09
N THR A 23 -15.78 -7.96 9.16
CA THR A 23 -14.71 -7.11 9.68
C THR A 23 -13.56 -7.95 10.24
N GLU A 24 -13.86 -8.97 11.04
CA GLU A 24 -12.88 -9.93 11.58
C GLU A 24 -12.13 -10.65 10.45
N ILE A 25 -12.87 -11.18 9.46
CA ILE A 25 -12.29 -11.83 8.27
C ILE A 25 -11.45 -10.83 7.46
N LEU A 26 -11.87 -9.56 7.36
CA LEU A 26 -11.08 -8.52 6.72
C LEU A 26 -9.77 -8.31 7.46
N THR A 27 -9.80 -8.14 8.78
CA THR A 27 -8.60 -7.93 9.60
C THR A 27 -7.65 -9.13 9.57
N GLU A 28 -8.16 -10.36 9.58
CA GLU A 28 -7.34 -11.57 9.46
C GLU A 28 -6.73 -11.72 8.06
N ARG A 29 -7.48 -11.41 7.00
CA ARG A 29 -6.96 -11.40 5.63
C ARG A 29 -5.96 -10.26 5.38
N LEU A 30 -6.20 -9.09 5.95
CA LEU A 30 -5.30 -7.93 5.92
C LEU A 30 -4.01 -8.18 6.71
N SER A 31 -4.08 -8.91 7.83
CA SER A 31 -2.90 -9.30 8.62
C SER A 31 -2.05 -10.37 7.92
N SER A 32 -2.68 -11.18 7.07
CA SER A 32 -2.04 -12.27 6.30
C SER A 32 -1.44 -11.80 4.97
N LEU A 33 -1.89 -10.65 4.47
CA LEU A 33 -1.23 -9.90 3.42
C LEU A 33 -0.17 -9.05 4.10
N ASN A 34 1.11 -9.29 3.84
CA ASN A 34 2.24 -8.53 4.39
C ASN A 34 2.17 -7.03 4.01
N GLU A 35 1.27 -6.27 4.61
CA GLU A 35 1.14 -4.84 4.36
C GLU A 35 2.35 -4.15 4.97
N LEU A 36 3.21 -3.63 4.09
CA LEU A 36 4.31 -2.75 4.47
C LEU A 36 3.77 -1.62 5.34
N PRO A 37 4.44 -1.28 6.46
CA PRO A 37 3.97 -0.21 7.32
C PRO A 37 3.84 1.07 6.50
N LYS A 38 2.81 1.88 6.77
CA LYS A 38 2.53 3.11 5.99
C LYS A 38 3.68 4.12 6.04
N ILE A 39 4.44 4.08 7.13
CA ILE A 39 5.65 4.86 7.35
C ILE A 39 6.80 3.88 7.63
N LEU A 40 7.81 3.87 6.78
CA LEU A 40 8.98 3.02 6.90
C LEU A 40 10.06 3.69 7.75
N THR A 41 10.69 2.88 8.58
CA THR A 41 12.02 3.16 9.12
C THR A 41 13.09 2.98 8.05
N ARG A 42 14.31 3.47 8.33
CA ARG A 42 15.47 3.23 7.46
C ARG A 42 15.69 1.73 7.21
N ASP A 43 15.63 0.92 8.26
CA ASP A 43 15.95 -0.51 8.15
C ASP A 43 14.85 -1.28 7.39
N GLU A 44 13.60 -0.86 7.49
CA GLU A 44 12.50 -1.41 6.67
C GLU A 44 12.63 -0.99 5.20
N ALA A 45 12.93 0.28 4.93
CA ALA A 45 13.17 0.76 3.57
C ALA A 45 14.36 0.06 2.91
N MET A 46 15.41 -0.26 3.67
CA MET A 46 16.51 -1.11 3.19
C MET A 46 16.05 -2.50 2.78
N LYS A 47 15.15 -3.13 3.53
CA LYS A 47 14.58 -4.44 3.18
C LYS A 47 13.73 -4.36 1.91
N VAL A 48 12.95 -3.28 1.75
CA VAL A 48 12.13 -3.04 0.54
C VAL A 48 13.00 -2.87 -0.70
N LEU A 49 13.98 -1.98 -0.63
CA LEU A 49 14.87 -1.66 -1.76
C LEU A 49 15.99 -2.69 -1.97
N ARG A 50 16.13 -3.65 -1.04
CA ARG A 50 17.23 -4.64 -1.00
C ARG A 50 18.61 -4.02 -1.19
N CYS A 51 18.86 -2.91 -0.50
CA CYS A 51 20.13 -2.17 -0.58
C CYS A 51 20.87 -2.17 0.75
N GLY A 52 22.20 -2.01 0.68
CA GLY A 52 23.05 -1.92 1.86
C GLY A 52 22.94 -0.56 2.59
N PRO A 53 23.42 -0.48 3.83
CA PRO A 53 23.29 0.73 4.66
C PRO A 53 23.95 1.96 4.06
N THR A 54 25.10 1.81 3.38
CA THR A 54 25.79 2.92 2.71
C THR A 54 24.95 3.50 1.59
N LYS A 55 24.37 2.64 0.73
CA LYS A 55 23.52 3.08 -0.38
C LYS A 55 22.24 3.74 0.15
N MET A 56 21.66 3.22 1.23
CA MET A 56 20.50 3.84 1.86
C MET A 56 20.82 5.22 2.43
N ALA A 57 21.99 5.40 3.04
CA ALA A 57 22.42 6.71 3.55
C ALA A 57 22.60 7.72 2.42
N GLU A 58 23.22 7.30 1.29
CA GLU A 58 23.32 8.12 0.09
C GLU A 58 21.93 8.51 -0.46
N LEU A 59 20.98 7.56 -0.54
CA LEU A 59 19.61 7.83 -0.98
C LEU A 59 18.90 8.82 -0.07
N MET A 60 18.96 8.63 1.24
CA MET A 60 18.33 9.54 2.21
C MET A 60 18.96 10.93 2.27
N ALA A 61 20.18 11.10 1.75
CA ALA A 61 20.84 12.40 1.62
C ALA A 61 20.45 13.14 0.34
N ARG A 62 19.80 12.47 -0.61
CA ARG A 62 19.36 13.11 -1.85
C ARG A 62 18.19 14.05 -1.60
N PRO A 63 18.17 15.25 -2.20
CA PRO A 63 17.09 16.22 -2.00
C PRO A 63 15.75 15.77 -2.60
N ASP A 64 15.76 14.86 -3.56
CA ASP A 64 14.56 14.34 -4.22
C ASP A 64 13.98 13.07 -3.55
N PHE A 65 14.70 12.47 -2.61
CA PHE A 65 14.27 11.25 -1.93
C PHE A 65 13.26 11.58 -0.82
N PRO A 66 12.17 10.80 -0.66
CA PRO A 66 11.04 11.17 0.19
C PRO A 66 11.30 10.89 1.69
N VAL A 67 12.25 11.61 2.28
CA VAL A 67 12.51 11.59 3.73
C VAL A 67 11.65 12.64 4.43
N ASN A 68 10.94 12.21 5.48
CA ASN A 68 10.29 13.11 6.42
C ASN A 68 11.19 13.31 7.66
N HIS A 69 11.58 14.55 7.90
CA HIS A 69 12.46 14.94 9.01
C HIS A 69 11.70 15.27 10.30
N GLU A 70 10.42 15.62 10.23
CA GLU A 70 9.60 16.11 11.36
C GLU A 70 9.40 15.06 12.47
N PHE A 71 9.35 13.78 12.10
CA PHE A 71 9.10 12.68 13.03
C PHE A 71 10.23 11.64 13.06
N GLY A 72 11.48 12.07 12.84
CA GLY A 72 12.67 11.25 13.02
C GLY A 72 13.08 10.42 11.79
N LYS A 73 13.39 11.11 10.68
CA LYS A 73 13.92 10.56 9.41
C LYS A 73 13.20 9.27 8.98
N LYS A 74 11.91 9.40 8.68
CA LYS A 74 11.06 8.30 8.23
C LYS A 74 10.69 8.46 6.76
N ILE A 75 10.25 7.38 6.12
CA ILE A 75 9.95 7.35 4.69
C ILE A 75 8.50 6.92 4.50
N PRO A 76 7.62 7.80 3.99
CA PRO A 76 6.25 7.39 3.66
C PRO A 76 6.25 6.38 2.51
N THR A 77 5.63 5.22 2.72
CA THR A 77 5.65 4.10 1.75
C THR A 77 5.08 4.48 0.39
N ALA A 78 3.97 5.21 0.38
CA ALA A 78 3.35 5.70 -0.85
C ALA A 78 4.29 6.62 -1.65
N MET A 79 5.02 7.50 -0.97
CA MET A 79 5.97 8.42 -1.62
C MET A 79 7.21 7.68 -2.14
N LEU A 80 7.67 6.65 -1.41
CA LEU A 80 8.77 5.81 -1.86
C LEU A 80 8.44 5.13 -3.19
N PHE A 81 7.27 4.50 -3.30
CA PHE A 81 6.87 3.84 -4.56
C PHE A 81 6.73 4.82 -5.72
N LYS A 82 6.11 5.98 -5.48
CA LYS A 82 6.04 7.05 -6.49
C LYS A 82 7.44 7.52 -6.94
N TRP A 83 8.37 7.65 -6.00
CA TRP A 83 9.75 8.00 -6.31
C TRP A 83 10.45 6.91 -7.15
N ILE A 84 10.24 5.62 -6.82
CA ILE A 84 10.77 4.49 -7.59
C ILE A 84 10.26 4.54 -9.03
N GLU A 85 8.95 4.71 -9.23
CA GLU A 85 8.33 4.81 -10.55
C GLU A 85 8.95 5.96 -11.37
N ASN A 86 9.06 7.15 -10.78
CA ASN A 86 9.64 8.32 -11.44
C ASN A 86 11.14 8.16 -11.77
N ASN A 87 11.87 7.37 -10.97
CA ASN A 87 13.30 7.15 -11.17
C ASN A 87 13.59 5.87 -11.97
N THR A 88 12.57 5.12 -12.37
CA THR A 88 12.70 3.92 -13.20
C THR A 88 12.32 4.24 -14.64
N ARG A 89 13.31 4.54 -15.48
CA ARG A 89 13.11 4.82 -16.92
C ARG A 89 12.75 3.59 -17.75
N TRP A 90 12.62 2.42 -17.13
CA TRP A 90 12.43 1.16 -17.83
C TRP A 90 11.23 1.18 -18.79
N VAL A 91 10.10 1.79 -18.39
CA VAL A 91 8.91 1.88 -19.23
C VAL A 91 9.15 2.76 -20.46
N GLU A 92 9.86 3.87 -20.32
CA GLU A 92 10.22 4.76 -21.44
C GLU A 92 11.20 4.10 -22.41
N ASP A 93 12.17 3.37 -21.86
CA ASP A 93 13.25 2.73 -22.62
C ASP A 93 12.80 1.43 -23.31
N ASN A 94 11.88 0.67 -22.70
CA ASN A 94 11.55 -0.70 -23.12
C ASN A 94 10.10 -0.86 -23.60
N THR A 95 9.24 0.15 -23.44
CA THR A 95 7.84 0.06 -23.89
C THR A 95 7.46 1.21 -24.79
N LYS A 96 6.44 1.01 -25.64
CA LYS A 96 5.84 2.08 -26.46
C LYS A 96 4.65 2.75 -25.75
N TYR A 97 4.46 2.51 -24.45
CA TYR A 97 3.28 2.95 -23.69
C TYR A 97 3.03 4.46 -23.84
N PHE A 98 4.08 5.27 -23.68
CA PHE A 98 4.02 6.73 -23.84
C PHE A 98 4.15 7.23 -25.29
N LYS A 99 4.47 6.34 -26.25
CA LYS A 99 4.61 6.70 -27.69
C LYS A 99 3.31 6.54 -28.47
N LYS A 100 2.28 5.92 -27.89
CA LYS A 100 0.95 5.86 -28.51
C LYS A 100 0.23 7.17 -28.25
N GLY A 101 0.63 8.19 -29.01
CA GLY A 101 -0.11 9.44 -29.11
C GLY A 101 -1.58 9.14 -29.38
N VAL A 102 -2.43 9.78 -28.58
CA VAL A 102 -3.87 9.91 -28.80
C VAL A 102 -4.10 10.32 -30.25
N THR A 103 -4.47 9.35 -31.08
CA THR A 103 -5.15 9.63 -32.35
C THR A 103 -6.62 9.65 -32.00
N ALA A 104 -7.10 10.84 -31.68
CA ALA A 104 -8.53 11.17 -31.68
C ALA A 104 -8.92 11.58 -33.10
#